data_AF-A0A938X3G1-F1
#
_entry.id   AF-A0A938X3G1-F1
#
_cell.length_a   1.000
_cell.length_b   1.000
_cell.length_c   1.000
_cell.angle_alpha   90.00
_cell.angle_beta   90.00
_cell.angle_gamma   90.00
#
_symmetry.space_group_name_H-M   'P 1'
#
loop_
_entity.id
_entity.type
_entity.pdbx_description
1 polymer ?
#
loop_
_entity_poly.entity_id
_entity_poly.type
_entity_poly.pdbx_seq_one_letter_code
_entity_poly.pdbx_strand_id
1 'polypeptide(L)' 'MEAYLYGSAARGEVSWDSDIDLLLVLDPSQKNSRELKREIIYLKGSLTDEEVDAPEVDLKLLFVERPPFSGGL' A
#
# COMPACT_ATOMS: atom_id res chain seq x y z
N MET A 1 -5.23 -6.20 -9.46
CA MET A 1 -4.77 -5.28 -8.40
C MET A 1 -4.69 -6.08 -7.14
N GLU A 2 -3.54 -6.05 -6.48
CA GLU A 2 -3.29 -6.79 -5.24
C GLU A 2 -2.63 -5.87 -4.23
N ALA A 3 -3.03 -5.97 -2.96
CA ALA A 3 -2.50 -5.18 -1.86
C ALA A 3 -1.74 -6.10 -0.90
N TYR A 4 -0.57 -5.64 -0.47
CA TYR A 4 0.33 -6.38 0.40
C TYR A 4 0.68 -5.51 1.61
N LEU A 5 0.68 -6.12 2.80
CA LEU A 5 1.39 -5.56 3.95
C LEU A 5 2.89 -5.81 3.74
N TYR A 6 3.72 -4.81 4.01
CA TYR A 6 5.16 -4.99 4.11
C TYR A 6 5.68 -4.35 5.41
N GLY A 7 6.99 -4.30 5.59
CA GLY A 7 7.57 -3.63 6.77
C GLY A 7 7.44 -4.44 8.06
N SER A 8 7.49 -3.74 9.20
CA SER A 8 7.43 -4.33 10.56
C SER A 8 6.14 -5.11 10.80
N ALA A 9 5.01 -4.59 10.30
CA ALA A 9 3.71 -5.24 10.35
C ALA A 9 3.72 -6.62 9.70
N ALA A 10 4.32 -6.75 8.51
CA ALA A 10 4.44 -8.04 7.81
C ALA A 10 5.42 -9.02 8.46
N ARG A 11 6.38 -8.53 9.26
CA ARG A 11 7.38 -9.38 9.96
C ARG A 11 6.99 -9.74 11.39
N GLY A 12 5.84 -9.25 11.89
CA GLY A 12 5.44 -9.44 13.28
C GLY A 12 6.30 -8.65 14.28
N GLU A 13 7.03 -7.64 13.82
CA GLU A 13 7.88 -6.75 14.62
C GLU A 13 7.17 -5.44 14.99
N VAL A 14 5.83 -5.43 14.89
CA VAL A 14 5.00 -4.24 15.09
C VAL A 14 4.87 -3.90 16.59
N SER A 15 5.04 -2.63 16.92
CA SER A 15 4.70 -2.04 18.22
C SER A 15 3.45 -1.17 18.10
N TRP A 16 2.86 -0.75 19.22
CA TRP A 16 1.67 0.11 19.25
C TRP A 16 1.85 1.44 18.50
N ASP A 17 3.06 1.98 18.46
CA ASP A 17 3.38 3.25 17.77
C ASP A 17 3.98 3.01 16.36
N SER A 18 3.83 1.82 15.78
CA SER A 18 4.40 1.52 14.46
C SER A 18 3.48 1.97 13.32
N ASP A 19 4.09 2.57 12.31
CA ASP A 19 3.44 2.85 11.03
C ASP A 19 3.05 1.55 10.29
N ILE A 20 2.00 1.62 9.50
CA ILE A 20 1.53 0.54 8.64
C ILE A 20 1.95 0.78 7.20
N ASP A 21 2.85 -0.07 6.74
CA ASP A 21 3.41 -0.07 5.39
C ASP A 21 2.54 -0.89 4.42
N LEU A 22 1.90 -0.23 3.44
CA LEU A 22 1.08 -0.87 2.39
C LEU A 22 1.70 -0.77 1.00
N LEU A 23 1.78 -1.90 0.29
CA LEU A 23 2.24 -1.96 -1.09
C LEU A 23 1.08 -2.35 -2.02
N LEU A 24 0.77 -1.48 -2.97
CA LEU A 24 -0.20 -1.74 -4.01
C LEU A 24 0.48 -2.14 -5.32
N VAL A 25 0.21 -3.35 -5.79
CA VAL A 25 0.69 -3.87 -7.07
C VAL A 25 -0.36 -3.66 -8.16
N LEU A 26 0.06 -2.95 -9.20
CA LEU A 26 -0.77 -2.49 -10.30
C LEU A 26 -0.24 -3.01 -11.64
N ASP A 27 -1.15 -3.16 -12.59
CA ASP A 27 -0.83 -3.57 -13.96
C ASP A 27 -0.01 -2.48 -14.67
N PRO A 28 1.18 -2.78 -15.23
CA PRO A 28 2.05 -1.80 -15.85
C PRO A 28 1.44 -1.11 -17.07
N SER A 29 0.49 -1.76 -17.76
CA SER A 29 -0.26 -1.14 -18.87
C SER A 29 -1.07 0.07 -18.41
N GLN A 30 -1.44 0.13 -17.12
CA GLN A 30 -2.25 1.20 -16.54
C GLN A 30 -1.43 2.38 -16.02
N LYS A 31 -0.09 2.34 -16.08
CA LYS A 31 0.81 3.37 -15.51
C LYS A 31 0.49 4.80 -15.98
N ASN A 32 -0.01 4.95 -17.22
CA ASN A 32 -0.37 6.23 -17.80
C ASN A 32 -1.87 6.57 -17.73
N SER A 33 -2.69 5.69 -17.15
CA SER A 33 -4.13 5.93 -16.98
C SER A 33 -4.38 7.14 -16.07
N ARG A 34 -5.03 8.17 -16.62
CA ARG A 34 -5.39 9.39 -15.88
C ARG A 34 -6.44 9.09 -14.81
N GLU A 35 -7.38 8.20 -15.12
CA GLU A 35 -8.41 7.75 -14.18
C GLU A 35 -7.78 7.03 -12.99
N LEU A 36 -6.90 6.06 -13.25
CA LEU A 36 -6.22 5.33 -12.17
C LEU A 36 -5.40 6.27 -11.27
N LYS A 37 -4.70 7.25 -11.84
CA LYS A 37 -3.97 8.26 -11.06
C LYS A 37 -4.89 9.06 -10.15
N ARG A 38 -6.11 9.40 -10.60
CA ARG A 38 -7.11 10.10 -9.79
C ARG A 38 -7.57 9.22 -8.63
N GLU A 39 -7.90 7.96 -8.91
CA GLU A 39 -8.32 7.00 -7.88
C GLU A 39 -7.21 6.75 -6.84
N ILE A 40 -5.94 6.67 -7.26
CA ILE A 40 -4.79 6.57 -6.36
C ILE A 40 -4.67 7.77 -5.42
N ILE A 41 -4.90 8.99 -5.94
CA ILE A 41 -4.87 10.20 -5.10
C ILE A 41 -5.99 10.16 -4.06
N TYR A 42 -7.20 9.77 -4.47
CA TYR A 42 -8.33 9.63 -3.57
C TYR A 42 -8.05 8.57 -2.48
N LEU A 43 -7.53 7.41 -2.89
CA LEU A 43 -7.14 6.33 -1.98
C LEU A 43 -6.13 6.82 -0.93
N LYS A 44 -5.06 7.49 -1.36
CA LYS A 44 -4.04 8.03 -0.43
C LYS A 44 -4.65 8.98 0.59
N GLY A 45 -5.61 9.82 0.19
CA GLY A 45 -6.31 10.71 1.12
C GLY A 45 -7.25 9.98 2.07
N SER A 46 -7.84 8.86 1.65
CA SER A 46 -8.75 8.07 2.48
C SER A 46 -8.06 7.14 3.49
N LEU A 47 -6.75 6.95 3.37
CA LEU A 47 -5.96 6.10 4.29
C LEU A 47 -5.54 6.84 5.57
N THR A 48 -5.66 8.17 5.59
CA THR A 48 -5.40 8.97 6.79
C THR A 48 -6.66 8.98 7.65
N ASP A 49 -6.54 8.46 8.87
CA ASP A 49 -7.60 8.52 9.87
C ASP A 49 -7.58 9.89 10.58
N GLU A 50 -8.74 10.32 11.09
CA GLU A 50 -8.88 11.55 11.87
C GLU A 50 -8.59 11.33 13.37
N GLU A 51 -8.53 10.08 13.82
CA GLU A 51 -8.17 9.72 15.19
C GLU A 51 -6.68 9.97 15.48
N VAL A 52 -6.40 10.63 16.61
CA VAL A 52 -5.03 11.02 17.01
C VAL A 52 -4.11 9.82 17.25
N ASP A 53 -4.68 8.70 17.68
CA ASP A 53 -3.95 7.48 18.02
C ASP A 53 -3.99 6.44 16.88
N ALA A 54 -4.58 6.78 15.73
CA ALA A 54 -4.56 5.89 14.58
C ALA A 54 -3.13 5.77 14.02
N PRO A 55 -2.70 4.56 13.64
CA PRO A 55 -1.38 4.37 13.07
C PRO A 55 -1.27 5.09 11.71
N GLU A 56 -0.13 5.71 11.45
CA GLU A 56 0.15 6.30 10.14
C GLU A 56 0.25 5.19 9.08
N VAL A 57 -0.39 5.38 7.92
CA VAL A 57 -0.37 4.41 6.82
C VAL A 57 0.45 4.96 5.65
N ASP A 58 1.59 4.34 5.34
CA ASP A 58 2.39 4.67 4.15
C ASP A 58 2.03 3.75 2.98
N LEU A 59 1.45 4.33 1.91
CA LEU A 59 1.09 3.62 0.69
C LEU A 59 2.15 3.78 -0.43
N LYS A 60 2.86 2.69 -0.72
CA LYS A 60 3.74 2.52 -1.88
C LYS A 60 3.01 1.87 -3.06
N LEU A 61 3.40 2.25 -4.27
CA LEU A 61 2.79 1.78 -5.53
C LEU A 61 3.86 1.12 -6.39
N LEU A 62 3.54 -0.05 -6.95
CA LEU A 62 4.43 -0.79 -7.84
C LEU A 62 3.66 -1.25 -9.10
N PHE A 63 4.17 -0.87 -10.27
CA PHE A 63 3.60 -1.26 -11.56
C PHE A 63 4.45 -2.37 -12.18
N VAL A 64 4.00 -3.62 -12.12
CA VAL A 64 4.76 -4.80 -12.56
C VAL A 64 3.87 -5.90 -13.13
N GLU A 65 4.39 -6.68 -14.08
CA GLU A 65 3.64 -7.79 -14.70
C GLU A 65 3.38 -8.97 -13.74
N ARG A 66 4.26 -9.15 -12.74
CA ARG A 66 4.08 -10.14 -11.67
C ARG A 66 4.52 -9.56 -10.32
N PRO A 67 3.78 -9.84 -9.23
CA PRO A 67 4.18 -9.43 -7.89
C PRO A 67 5.49 -10.14 -7.47
N PRO A 68 6.41 -9.44 -6.80
CA PRO A 68 7.71 -9.98 -6.41
C PRO A 68 7.63 -11.07 -5.31
N PHE A 69 6.47 -11.27 -4.68
CA PHE A 69 6.29 -12.14 -3.52
C PHE A 69 5.50 -13.44 -3.81
N SER A 70 5.60 -13.97 -5.03
CA SER A 70 4.90 -15.22 -5.42
C SER A 70 5.49 -16.51 -4.80
N GLY A 71 6.36 -16.41 -3.80
CA GLY A 71 6.77 -17.50 -2.91
C GLY A 71 6.11 -17.31 -1.55
N GLY A 72 5.26 -18.25 -1.15
CA GLY A 72 4.36 -18.15 -0.01
C GLY A 72 5.02 -17.83 1.33
N LEU A 73 4.20 -17.23 2.21
CA LEU A 73 4.36 -17.32 3.66
C LEU A 73 4.20 -18.77 4.12
#